data_AF-A0A6G8CI60-F1
#
_entry.id   AF-A0A6G8CI60-F1
#
_cell.length_a   1.000
_cell.length_b   1.000
_cell.length_c   1.000
_cell.angle_alpha   90.00
_cell.angle_beta   90.00
_cell.angle_gamma   90.00
#
_symmetry.space_group_name_H-M   'P 1'
#
loop_
_entity.id
_entity.type
_entity.pdbx_description
1 polymer ?
#
loop_
_entity_poly.entity_id
_entity_poly.type
_entity_poly.pdbx_seq_one_letter_code
_entity_poly.pdbx_strand_id
1 'polypeptide(L)'
;MTTKNHSIPISLETPWRVADAGASRFAALLLLALAVARRSGEPCVPVYRLHFLGQAGHAFPMALSRAFALFARAGMAVGWGGNPAADVFTLSVRGRVHGPFWLTKADAARLQFFVDGKLLTLVQQKKLLARLAGSFQAAGDATADAELEARLDRWMRVFVLRQSAEEGRLSVREVMDGLARVRGGEDGCDASRLWALNLQARYARLARDGDRARALYKSLHQRSRAPMASDADDEFTRRMPVLEAIAEIGLAWCDHQDNRSAAALMRLEQMRDRFEGEVAPLRLSSRLAAEYFNLRALARRALLLGATAQPHGQSAQQVLRDMQLALVCAVETDSLTLMEAVASNLGYSLWLLAPSLQARLGAAAGRRLAVRWILTGEALARRHGLGSGSYWNIIYICRIARGAAVSPDDADACSQIDEATLADWTAGVWSLKGLRADLAQSNGDASDPAQRELRSLCELLLPSSLPDWITLTARMLDAVSEDVDGQTISPVQRCAAMLEHLWQLVLQGRWDAAVELRRHLEAQLTSLEVAQRKYFRADLARLPRV
;
A
#
# COMPACT_ATOMS: atom_id res chain seq x y z
N MET A 1 44.43 -45.32 7.10
CA MET A 1 45.24 -44.96 5.93
C MET A 1 45.47 -43.45 5.93
N THR A 2 46.70 -43.03 6.18
CA THR A 2 47.14 -41.64 6.28
C THR A 2 47.16 -41.00 4.89
N THR A 3 46.11 -40.27 4.54
CA THR A 3 46.09 -39.46 3.32
C THR A 3 47.09 -38.31 3.50
N LYS A 4 48.24 -38.39 2.82
CA LYS A 4 49.14 -37.25 2.64
C LYS A 4 48.27 -36.04 2.23
N ASN A 5 48.24 -35.01 3.07
CA ASN A 5 47.59 -33.74 2.76
C ASN A 5 48.40 -33.06 1.65
N HIS A 6 48.11 -33.42 0.40
CA HIS A 6 48.71 -32.78 -0.76
C HIS A 6 48.22 -31.32 -0.79
N SER A 7 49.16 -30.38 -0.74
CA SER A 7 48.87 -28.97 -0.92
C SER A 7 48.41 -28.71 -2.35
N ILE A 8 47.45 -27.82 -2.51
CA ILE A 8 46.90 -27.40 -3.79
C ILE A 8 47.41 -25.97 -4.07
N PRO A 9 48.36 -25.79 -5.01
CA PRO A 9 48.83 -24.46 -5.37
C PRO A 9 47.78 -23.71 -6.21
N ILE A 10 47.51 -22.46 -5.87
CA ILE A 10 46.62 -21.54 -6.57
C ILE A 10 47.45 -20.32 -7.00
N SER A 11 47.59 -20.10 -8.30
CA SER A 11 48.25 -18.91 -8.84
C SER A 11 47.22 -17.79 -9.02
N LEU A 12 47.50 -16.62 -8.43
CA LEU A 12 46.64 -15.44 -8.44
C LEU A 12 47.11 -14.37 -9.46
N GLU A 13 47.72 -14.81 -10.55
CA GLU A 13 48.21 -13.99 -11.65
C GLU A 13 48.08 -14.73 -12.97
N THR A 14 48.32 -14.07 -14.10
CA THR A 14 48.33 -14.73 -15.40
C THR A 14 49.63 -15.53 -15.61
N PRO A 15 49.57 -16.82 -15.99
CA PRO A 15 48.37 -17.62 -16.22
C PRO A 15 47.73 -18.13 -14.92
N TRP A 16 46.44 -17.86 -14.73
CA TRP A 16 45.69 -18.24 -13.52
C TRP A 16 45.57 -19.77 -13.44
N ARG A 17 45.89 -20.35 -12.28
CA ARG A 17 45.92 -21.82 -12.11
C ARG A 17 45.32 -22.26 -10.78
N VAL A 18 44.68 -23.43 -10.81
CA VAL A 18 44.23 -24.19 -9.65
C VAL A 18 44.82 -25.59 -9.79
N ALA A 19 45.74 -25.95 -8.89
CA ALA A 19 46.65 -27.09 -9.10
C ALA A 19 47.37 -26.96 -10.46
N ASP A 20 47.35 -28.02 -11.27
CA ASP A 20 47.98 -28.06 -12.59
C ASP A 20 47.05 -27.58 -13.73
N ALA A 21 45.80 -27.22 -13.41
CA ALA A 21 44.80 -26.82 -14.39
C ALA A 21 44.72 -25.30 -14.56
N GLY A 22 44.58 -24.84 -15.80
CA GLY A 22 44.23 -23.45 -16.10
C GLY A 22 42.87 -23.09 -15.49
N ALA A 23 42.81 -21.93 -14.84
CA ALA A 23 41.63 -21.45 -14.13
C ALA A 23 41.20 -20.08 -14.65
N SER A 24 39.92 -19.73 -14.47
CA SER A 24 39.49 -18.34 -14.64
C SER A 24 39.91 -17.51 -13.43
N ARG A 25 40.12 -16.21 -13.63
CA ARG A 25 40.31 -15.23 -12.54
C ARG A 25 39.21 -15.35 -11.47
N PHE A 26 37.96 -15.53 -11.90
CA PHE A 26 36.82 -15.74 -11.02
C PHE A 26 36.99 -16.96 -10.11
N ALA A 27 37.37 -18.11 -10.66
CA ALA A 27 37.51 -19.35 -9.89
C ALA A 27 38.64 -19.28 -8.85
N ALA A 28 39.79 -18.72 -9.22
CA ALA A 28 40.94 -18.58 -8.32
C ALA A 28 40.65 -17.61 -7.17
N LEU A 29 39.99 -16.49 -7.45
CA LEU A 29 39.61 -15.51 -6.44
C LEU A 29 38.43 -15.98 -5.57
N LEU A 30 37.50 -16.77 -6.09
CA LEU A 30 36.45 -17.42 -5.30
C LEU A 30 37.06 -18.35 -4.24
N LEU A 31 38.06 -19.17 -4.62
CA LEU A 31 38.79 -20.00 -3.65
C LEU A 31 39.54 -19.16 -2.62
N LEU A 32 40.16 -18.05 -3.03
CA LEU A 32 40.81 -17.13 -2.11
C LEU A 32 39.83 -16.56 -1.08
N ALA A 33 38.66 -16.08 -1.52
CA ALA A 33 37.62 -15.56 -0.63
C ALA A 33 37.12 -16.63 0.35
N LEU A 34 36.82 -17.83 -0.14
CA LEU A 34 36.36 -18.95 0.69
C LEU A 34 37.43 -19.41 1.69
N ALA A 35 38.68 -19.49 1.28
CA ALA A 35 39.79 -19.91 2.15
C ALA A 35 40.05 -18.87 3.26
N VAL A 36 40.07 -17.58 2.92
CA VAL A 36 40.28 -16.51 3.89
C VAL A 36 39.13 -16.44 4.90
N ALA A 37 37.88 -16.54 4.43
CA ALA A 37 36.71 -16.59 5.30
C ALA A 37 36.79 -17.78 6.26
N ARG A 38 37.05 -18.98 5.73
CA ARG A 38 37.13 -20.22 6.51
C ARG A 38 38.26 -20.20 7.54
N ARG A 39 39.43 -19.67 7.18
CA ARG A 39 40.60 -19.49 8.08
C ARG A 39 40.38 -18.40 9.14
N SER A 40 39.46 -17.47 8.88
CA SER A 40 39.09 -16.41 9.82
C SER A 40 37.90 -16.80 10.71
N GLY A 41 37.40 -18.04 10.63
CA GLY A 41 36.29 -18.53 11.44
C GLY A 41 34.91 -18.34 10.80
N GLU A 42 34.80 -17.71 9.64
CA GLU A 42 33.52 -17.57 8.93
C GLU A 42 33.18 -18.88 8.19
N PRO A 43 32.01 -19.48 8.44
CA PRO A 43 31.67 -20.78 7.86
C PRO A 43 31.22 -20.72 6.40
N CYS A 44 30.75 -19.56 5.94
CA CYS A 44 30.27 -19.35 4.58
C CYS A 44 30.50 -17.90 4.12
N VAL A 45 30.53 -17.70 2.80
CA VAL A 45 30.66 -16.39 2.14
C VAL A 45 29.37 -16.13 1.36
N PRO A 46 28.59 -15.10 1.71
CA PRO A 46 27.36 -14.79 0.99
C PRO A 46 27.67 -14.28 -0.42
N VAL A 47 26.76 -14.56 -1.37
CA VAL A 47 26.96 -14.26 -2.80
C VAL A 47 27.25 -12.77 -3.05
N TYR A 48 26.64 -11.86 -2.28
CA TYR A 48 26.83 -10.42 -2.45
C TYR A 48 28.28 -9.98 -2.15
N ARG A 49 29.01 -10.69 -1.29
CA ARG A 49 30.43 -10.40 -1.03
C ARG A 49 31.32 -10.77 -2.21
N LEU A 50 30.82 -11.45 -3.24
CA LEU A 50 31.61 -11.90 -4.40
C LEU A 50 31.48 -10.98 -5.63
N HIS A 51 30.72 -9.89 -5.54
CA HIS A 51 30.53 -8.95 -6.66
C HIS A 51 31.85 -8.32 -7.14
N PHE A 52 32.86 -8.19 -6.27
CA PHE A 52 34.20 -7.68 -6.65
C PHE A 52 34.98 -8.61 -7.60
N LEU A 53 34.49 -9.84 -7.87
CA LEU A 53 35.14 -10.82 -8.74
C LEU A 53 34.91 -10.58 -10.24
N GLY A 54 34.23 -9.49 -10.62
CA GLY A 54 34.14 -9.02 -12.00
C GLY A 54 33.26 -9.89 -12.92
N GLN A 55 32.28 -10.61 -12.35
CA GLN A 55 31.27 -11.36 -13.10
C GLN A 55 29.88 -10.97 -12.58
N ALA A 56 29.12 -10.23 -13.39
CA ALA A 56 27.76 -9.80 -13.10
C ALA A 56 26.79 -10.26 -14.21
N GLY A 57 25.48 -10.24 -13.92
CA GLY A 57 24.44 -10.57 -14.90
C GLY A 57 24.46 -12.01 -15.43
N HIS A 58 24.06 -12.18 -16.69
CA HIS A 58 23.82 -13.50 -17.32
C HIS A 58 25.04 -14.42 -17.41
N ALA A 59 26.26 -13.89 -17.29
CA ALA A 59 27.51 -14.68 -17.33
C ALA A 59 27.83 -15.38 -15.98
N PHE A 60 27.27 -14.90 -14.87
CA PHE A 60 27.59 -15.37 -13.52
C PHE A 60 27.24 -16.86 -13.30
N PRO A 61 26.05 -17.38 -13.68
CA PRO A 61 25.72 -18.80 -13.51
C PRO A 61 26.68 -19.74 -14.27
N MET A 62 27.13 -19.34 -15.46
CA MET A 62 28.08 -20.12 -16.26
C MET A 62 29.48 -20.09 -15.65
N ALA A 63 29.97 -18.91 -15.23
CA ALA A 63 31.26 -18.77 -14.56
C ALA A 63 31.32 -19.60 -13.28
N LEU A 64 30.25 -19.57 -12.48
CA LEU A 64 30.09 -20.35 -11.27
C LEU A 64 30.07 -21.86 -11.55
N SER A 65 29.31 -22.31 -12.56
CA SER A 65 29.27 -23.73 -12.93
C SER A 65 30.64 -24.26 -13.39
N ARG A 66 31.39 -23.45 -14.16
CA ARG A 66 32.76 -23.78 -14.59
C ARG A 66 33.74 -23.83 -13.42
N ALA A 67 33.63 -22.89 -12.48
CA ALA A 67 34.46 -22.87 -11.27
C ALA A 67 34.21 -24.12 -10.42
N PHE A 68 32.96 -24.49 -10.18
CA PHE A 68 32.61 -25.69 -9.41
C PHE A 68 33.07 -26.99 -10.07
N ALA A 69 32.98 -27.09 -11.40
CA ALA A 69 33.51 -28.24 -12.14
C ALA A 69 35.05 -28.34 -12.01
N LEU A 70 35.75 -27.21 -12.04
CA LEU A 70 37.19 -27.14 -11.79
C LEU A 70 37.54 -27.59 -10.36
N PHE A 71 36.78 -27.13 -9.36
CA PHE A 71 37.03 -27.49 -7.96
C PHE A 71 36.81 -28.98 -7.69
N ALA A 72 35.76 -29.56 -8.28
CA ALA A 72 35.49 -30.99 -8.21
C ALA A 72 36.62 -31.82 -8.83
N ARG A 73 37.15 -31.41 -10.00
CA ARG A 73 38.31 -32.07 -10.64
C ARG A 73 39.59 -31.99 -9.81
N ALA A 74 39.77 -30.90 -9.08
CA ALA A 74 40.87 -30.71 -8.14
C ALA A 74 40.64 -31.38 -6.77
N GLY A 75 39.55 -32.14 -6.61
CA GLY A 75 39.24 -32.89 -5.39
C GLY A 75 38.97 -32.00 -4.17
N MET A 76 38.30 -30.85 -4.39
CA MET A 76 37.88 -29.92 -3.33
C MET A 76 36.38 -29.97 -3.11
N ALA A 77 35.95 -30.06 -1.85
CA ALA A 77 34.55 -29.99 -1.46
C ALA A 77 34.14 -28.53 -1.22
N VAL A 78 33.72 -27.87 -2.30
CA VAL A 78 33.10 -26.54 -2.29
C VAL A 78 31.59 -26.71 -2.42
N GLY A 79 30.83 -26.14 -1.49
CA GLY A 79 29.37 -26.22 -1.49
C GLY A 79 28.68 -24.86 -1.47
N TRP A 80 27.35 -24.90 -1.52
CA TRP A 80 26.48 -23.73 -1.45
C TRP A 80 25.29 -23.99 -0.52
N GLY A 81 24.62 -22.93 -0.09
CA GLY A 81 23.51 -22.98 0.87
C GLY A 81 23.96 -22.80 2.33
N GLY A 82 22.99 -22.68 3.23
CA GLY A 82 23.23 -22.30 4.63
C GLY A 82 23.86 -23.36 5.53
N ASN A 83 23.95 -24.63 5.08
CA ASN A 83 24.52 -25.72 5.87
C ASN A 83 25.93 -26.12 5.35
N PRO A 84 27.03 -25.64 5.97
CA PRO A 84 28.40 -25.94 5.57
C PRO A 84 28.87 -27.36 5.95
N ALA A 85 28.02 -28.15 6.62
CA ALA A 85 28.27 -29.55 6.95
C ALA A 85 27.52 -30.53 6.03
N ALA A 86 26.73 -30.02 5.08
CA ALA A 86 26.04 -30.86 4.11
C ALA A 86 27.05 -31.56 3.18
N ASP A 87 26.72 -32.77 2.72
CA ASP A 87 27.49 -33.44 1.69
C ASP A 87 27.29 -32.74 0.33
N VAL A 88 28.40 -32.33 -0.30
CA VAL A 88 28.40 -31.58 -1.57
C VAL A 88 27.67 -32.35 -2.68
N PHE A 89 27.72 -33.69 -2.66
CA PHE A 89 27.04 -34.52 -3.67
C PHE A 89 25.52 -34.56 -3.52
N THR A 90 25.00 -34.14 -2.36
CA THR A 90 23.55 -34.08 -2.09
C THR A 90 22.93 -32.72 -2.40
N LEU A 91 23.75 -31.72 -2.74
CA LEU A 91 23.28 -30.35 -3.01
C LEU A 91 22.62 -30.23 -4.39
N SER A 92 21.41 -29.71 -4.42
CA SER A 92 20.70 -29.39 -5.66
C SER A 92 21.41 -28.28 -6.43
N VAL A 93 21.64 -28.50 -7.73
CA VAL A 93 22.18 -27.48 -8.63
C VAL A 93 21.25 -26.25 -8.70
N ARG A 94 19.94 -26.44 -8.50
CA ARG A 94 18.98 -25.34 -8.31
C ARG A 94 19.29 -24.64 -6.98
N GLY A 95 19.68 -23.37 -7.06
CA GLY A 95 20.04 -22.55 -5.90
C GLY A 95 21.53 -22.20 -5.81
N ARG A 96 22.40 -22.83 -6.61
CA ARG A 96 23.84 -22.53 -6.61
C ARG A 96 24.14 -21.05 -6.85
N VAL A 97 23.37 -20.40 -7.71
CA VAL A 97 23.52 -18.97 -8.06
C VAL A 97 23.26 -18.05 -6.86
N HIS A 98 22.50 -18.47 -5.86
CA HIS A 98 22.11 -17.63 -4.73
C HIS A 98 23.10 -17.71 -3.54
N GLY A 99 24.01 -18.70 -3.53
CA GLY A 99 24.87 -18.94 -2.39
C GLY A 99 24.08 -19.20 -1.09
N PRO A 100 24.63 -18.90 0.10
CA PRO A 100 26.05 -18.57 0.35
C PRO A 100 26.96 -19.73 -0.05
N PHE A 101 28.26 -19.49 -0.23
CA PHE A 101 29.24 -20.50 -0.63
C PHE A 101 30.16 -20.87 0.53
N TRP A 102 30.62 -22.12 0.58
CA TRP A 102 31.46 -22.58 1.68
C TRP A 102 32.50 -23.59 1.21
N LEU A 103 33.56 -23.72 2.01
CA LEU A 103 34.68 -24.63 1.82
C LEU A 103 34.91 -25.40 3.12
N THR A 104 35.23 -26.70 3.03
CA THR A 104 35.53 -27.51 4.23
C THR A 104 36.79 -26.99 4.93
N LYS A 105 36.92 -27.24 6.25
CA LYS A 105 38.15 -26.86 6.99
C LYS A 105 39.37 -27.60 6.44
N ALA A 106 39.20 -28.87 6.05
CA ALA A 106 40.25 -29.70 5.48
C ALA A 106 40.76 -29.14 4.15
N ASP A 107 39.85 -28.75 3.25
CA ASP A 107 40.24 -28.16 1.96
C ASP A 107 40.83 -26.77 2.12
N ALA A 108 40.29 -25.95 3.03
CA ALA A 108 40.87 -24.65 3.35
C ALA A 108 42.32 -24.77 3.86
N ALA A 109 42.70 -25.87 4.51
CA ALA A 109 44.07 -26.10 4.97
C ALA A 109 45.02 -26.55 3.83
N ARG A 110 44.50 -27.18 2.77
CA ARG A 110 45.27 -27.67 1.62
C ARG A 110 45.68 -26.55 0.65
N LEU A 111 44.91 -25.46 0.60
CA LEU A 111 45.12 -24.38 -0.38
C LEU A 111 46.37 -23.53 -0.09
N GLN A 112 47.23 -23.35 -1.08
CA GLN A 112 48.39 -22.45 -1.01
C GLN A 112 48.30 -21.42 -2.13
N PHE A 113 48.35 -20.12 -1.79
CA PHE A 113 48.14 -19.04 -2.77
C PHE A 113 49.47 -18.39 -3.15
N PHE A 114 49.72 -18.20 -4.44
CA PHE A 114 50.97 -17.67 -4.97
C PHE A 114 50.76 -16.46 -5.88
N VAL A 115 51.70 -15.50 -5.82
CA VAL A 115 51.87 -14.38 -6.76
C VAL A 115 53.37 -14.22 -7.00
N ASP A 116 53.80 -14.10 -8.25
CA ASP A 116 55.17 -14.13 -8.74
C ASP A 116 55.96 -15.33 -8.16
N GLY A 117 55.31 -16.49 -8.07
CA GLY A 117 55.88 -17.70 -7.46
C GLY A 117 56.10 -17.63 -5.94
N LYS A 118 55.74 -16.54 -5.27
CA LYS A 118 55.87 -16.37 -3.80
C LYS A 118 54.58 -16.74 -3.08
N LEU A 119 54.71 -17.55 -2.03
CA LEU A 119 53.59 -17.95 -1.17
C LEU A 119 53.06 -16.75 -0.38
N LEU A 120 51.75 -16.49 -0.47
CA LEU A 120 51.09 -15.42 0.26
C LEU A 120 50.74 -15.85 1.69
N THR A 121 51.07 -15.01 2.67
CA THR A 121 50.59 -15.15 4.06
C THR A 121 49.10 -14.84 4.17
N LEU A 122 48.44 -15.27 5.26
CA LEU A 122 47.02 -14.95 5.48
C LEU A 122 46.78 -13.43 5.55
N VAL A 123 47.72 -12.66 6.09
CA VAL A 123 47.66 -11.19 6.12
C VAL A 123 47.73 -10.62 4.70
N GLN A 124 48.62 -11.13 3.85
CA GLN A 124 48.71 -10.72 2.45
C GLN A 124 47.48 -11.13 1.63
N GLN A 125 46.91 -12.31 1.88
CA GLN A 125 45.65 -12.76 1.27
C GLN A 125 44.48 -11.84 1.65
N LYS A 126 44.36 -11.50 2.94
CA LYS A 126 43.37 -10.52 3.43
C LYS A 126 43.58 -9.14 2.79
N LYS A 127 44.82 -8.66 2.72
CA LYS A 127 45.16 -7.38 2.10
C LYS A 127 44.89 -7.37 0.59
N LEU A 128 45.10 -8.50 -0.10
CA LEU A 128 44.80 -8.65 -1.52
C LEU A 128 43.29 -8.64 -1.77
N LEU A 129 42.51 -9.40 -0.99
CA LEU A 129 41.05 -9.34 -1.04
C LEU A 129 40.53 -7.95 -0.70
N ALA A 130 41.07 -7.31 0.34
CA ALA A 130 40.72 -5.94 0.72
C ALA A 130 41.15 -4.91 -0.33
N ARG A 131 42.21 -5.14 -1.11
CA ARG A 131 42.58 -4.27 -2.24
C ARG A 131 41.70 -4.50 -3.46
N LEU A 132 41.32 -5.74 -3.73
CA LEU A 132 40.41 -6.09 -4.81
C LEU A 132 38.98 -5.58 -4.51
N ALA A 133 38.55 -5.68 -3.25
CA ALA A 133 37.32 -5.07 -2.75
C ALA A 133 37.46 -3.54 -2.59
N GLY A 134 38.65 -3.06 -2.21
CA GLY A 134 38.96 -1.67 -1.84
C GLY A 134 39.48 -0.78 -2.98
N SER A 135 39.64 -1.32 -4.19
CA SER A 135 39.62 -0.51 -5.43
C SER A 135 38.26 0.20 -5.64
N PHE A 136 37.28 -0.11 -4.77
CA PHE A 136 36.02 0.61 -4.61
C PHE A 136 35.89 1.41 -3.28
N GLN A 137 36.82 1.35 -2.32
CA GLN A 137 36.59 1.93 -0.98
C GLN A 137 37.69 2.84 -0.39
N ALA A 138 38.97 2.72 -0.77
CA ALA A 138 40.03 3.30 0.06
C ALA A 138 40.29 4.83 -0.06
N ALA A 139 39.56 5.58 -0.89
CA ALA A 139 39.64 7.04 -0.95
C ALA A 139 38.32 7.74 -0.56
N GLY A 140 37.28 6.97 -0.24
CA GLY A 140 35.93 7.46 0.00
C GLY A 140 35.46 7.41 1.44
N ASP A 141 36.11 6.71 2.37
CA ASP A 141 35.49 6.36 3.67
C ASP A 141 35.01 7.56 4.50
N ALA A 142 35.78 8.66 4.61
CA ALA A 142 35.35 9.82 5.41
C ALA A 142 34.24 10.66 4.75
N THR A 143 34.19 10.72 3.41
CA THR A 143 33.14 11.42 2.65
C THR A 143 31.91 10.53 2.44
N ALA A 144 32.10 9.22 2.33
CA ALA A 144 31.07 8.20 2.20
C ALA A 144 30.30 7.98 3.51
N ASP A 145 30.97 8.08 4.66
CA ASP A 145 30.30 8.05 5.97
C ASP A 145 29.40 9.28 6.16
N ALA A 146 29.89 10.48 5.82
CA ALA A 146 29.09 11.70 5.85
C ALA A 146 27.94 11.68 4.82
N GLU A 147 28.16 11.10 3.63
CA GLU A 147 27.12 10.93 2.61
C GLU A 147 26.05 9.90 3.03
N LEU A 148 26.47 8.80 3.66
CA LEU A 148 25.58 7.77 4.22
C LEU A 148 24.73 8.35 5.35
N GLU A 149 25.35 9.06 6.30
CA GLU A 149 24.67 9.75 7.39
C GLU A 149 23.64 10.74 6.84
N ALA A 150 24.06 11.61 5.90
CA ALA A 150 23.15 12.55 5.24
C ALA A 150 22.00 11.83 4.51
N ARG A 151 22.24 10.65 3.91
CA ARG A 151 21.21 9.85 3.23
C ARG A 151 20.23 9.23 4.22
N LEU A 152 20.71 8.72 5.35
CA LEU A 152 19.88 8.18 6.42
C LEU A 152 19.04 9.28 7.08
N ASP A 153 19.61 10.47 7.29
CA ASP A 153 18.89 11.64 7.79
C ASP A 153 17.75 12.08 6.88
N ARG A 154 17.95 12.01 5.56
CA ARG A 154 16.86 12.30 4.60
C ARG A 154 15.73 11.29 4.72
N TRP A 155 16.04 10.01 4.83
CA TRP A 155 15.04 8.98 5.08
C TRP A 155 14.33 9.17 6.42
N MET A 156 15.07 9.54 7.47
CA MET A 156 14.52 9.85 8.77
C MET A 156 13.54 11.03 8.68
N ARG A 157 13.87 12.09 7.94
CA ARG A 157 12.95 13.21 7.68
C ARG A 157 11.68 12.75 6.96
N VAL A 158 11.80 11.98 5.88
CA VAL A 158 10.64 11.43 5.15
C VAL A 158 9.75 10.59 6.06
N PHE A 159 10.37 9.73 6.87
CA PHE A 159 9.68 8.86 7.82
C PHE A 159 8.94 9.66 8.91
N VAL A 160 9.64 10.56 9.61
CA VAL A 160 9.06 11.36 10.69
C VAL A 160 7.93 12.24 10.18
N LEU A 161 8.11 12.91 9.03
CA LEU A 161 7.05 13.75 8.44
C LEU A 161 5.82 12.93 8.04
N ARG A 162 6.01 11.74 7.47
CA ARG A 162 4.88 10.83 7.16
C ARG A 162 4.17 10.41 8.44
N GLN A 163 4.93 9.99 9.46
CA GLN A 163 4.37 9.50 10.70
C GLN A 163 3.62 10.61 11.44
N SER A 164 4.21 11.79 11.59
CA SER A 164 3.55 12.93 12.25
C SER A 164 2.29 13.39 11.51
N ALA A 165 2.23 13.25 10.19
CA ALA A 165 1.02 13.49 9.41
C ALA A 165 -0.07 12.43 9.68
N GLU A 166 0.30 11.15 9.73
CA GLU A 166 -0.63 10.06 10.05
C GLU A 166 -1.15 10.14 11.49
N GLU A 167 -0.35 10.72 12.40
CA GLU A 167 -0.71 10.99 13.79
C GLU A 167 -1.45 12.31 14.00
N GLY A 168 -1.65 13.12 12.96
CA GLY A 168 -2.27 14.44 13.08
C GLY A 168 -1.47 15.47 13.90
N ARG A 169 -0.19 15.19 14.21
CA ARG A 169 0.68 16.09 15.00
C ARG A 169 1.15 17.31 14.21
N LEU A 170 1.18 17.21 12.89
CA LEU A 170 1.53 18.29 11.98
C LEU A 170 0.38 18.53 11.01
N SER A 171 0.13 19.79 10.70
CA SER A 171 -0.81 20.14 9.63
C SER A 171 -0.30 19.64 8.28
N VAL A 172 -1.23 19.41 7.34
CA VAL A 172 -0.88 19.00 5.97
C VAL A 172 0.11 19.99 5.34
N ARG A 173 -0.03 21.29 5.62
CA ARG A 173 0.88 22.32 5.13
C ARG A 173 2.31 22.16 5.66
N GLU A 174 2.47 21.95 6.96
CA GLU A 174 3.80 21.75 7.57
C GLU A 174 4.49 20.50 7.03
N VAL A 175 3.74 19.41 6.83
CA VAL A 175 4.24 18.17 6.26
C VAL A 175 4.70 18.40 4.82
N MET A 176 3.90 19.08 4.00
CA MET A 176 4.24 19.43 2.63
C MET A 176 5.51 20.27 2.55
N ASP A 177 5.61 21.32 3.36
CA ASP A 177 6.77 22.22 3.40
C ASP A 177 8.02 21.48 3.88
N GLY A 178 7.89 20.58 4.86
CA GLY A 178 8.97 19.72 5.33
C GLY A 178 9.47 18.75 4.25
N LEU A 179 8.57 18.11 3.52
CA LEU A 179 8.91 17.18 2.44
C LEU A 179 9.56 17.90 1.26
N ALA A 180 9.14 19.13 0.95
CA ALA A 180 9.75 19.96 -0.10
C ALA A 180 11.22 20.31 0.20
N ARG A 181 11.61 20.31 1.49
CA ARG A 181 12.99 20.58 1.94
C ARG A 181 13.90 19.35 1.95
N VAL A 182 13.41 18.16 1.56
CA VAL A 182 14.25 16.97 1.41
C VAL A 182 15.18 17.14 0.21
N ARG A 183 16.42 17.60 0.47
CA ARG A 183 17.48 17.84 -0.53
C ARG A 183 18.50 16.71 -0.49
N GLY A 184 18.89 16.16 -1.63
CA GLY A 184 20.05 15.26 -1.83
C GLY A 184 21.20 15.93 -2.60
N GLY A 185 22.31 15.22 -2.83
CA GLY A 185 23.43 15.70 -3.67
C GLY A 185 23.03 15.93 -5.14
N GLU A 186 23.88 16.62 -5.90
CA GLU A 186 23.64 16.96 -7.31
C GLU A 186 23.78 15.74 -8.25
N ASP A 187 24.53 14.71 -7.85
CA ASP A 187 24.97 13.64 -8.77
C ASP A 187 24.22 12.29 -8.66
N GLY A 188 23.22 12.16 -7.78
CA GLY A 188 22.56 10.88 -7.51
C GLY A 188 21.04 10.89 -7.67
N CYS A 189 20.48 9.82 -8.26
CA CYS A 189 19.04 9.55 -8.21
C CYS A 189 18.63 9.17 -6.78
N ASP A 190 18.28 10.18 -5.99
CA ASP A 190 17.96 9.97 -4.57
C ASP A 190 16.52 9.47 -4.39
N ALA A 191 16.39 8.19 -4.03
CA ALA A 191 15.12 7.56 -3.69
C ALA A 191 14.29 8.36 -2.69
N SER A 192 14.93 8.95 -1.67
CA SER A 192 14.22 9.71 -0.63
C SER A 192 13.50 10.93 -1.21
N ARG A 193 14.05 11.57 -2.26
CA ARG A 193 13.42 12.69 -2.97
C ARG A 193 12.18 12.26 -3.74
N LEU A 194 12.23 11.13 -4.44
CA LEU A 194 11.08 10.63 -5.20
C LEU A 194 9.95 10.18 -4.25
N TRP A 195 10.30 9.57 -3.12
CA TRP A 195 9.34 9.26 -2.07
C TRP A 195 8.77 10.50 -1.39
N ALA A 196 9.60 11.52 -1.13
CA ALA A 196 9.11 12.81 -0.64
C ALA A 196 8.17 13.48 -1.65
N LEU A 197 8.46 13.39 -2.95
CA LEU A 197 7.60 13.91 -4.02
C LEU A 197 6.26 13.16 -4.10
N ASN A 198 6.29 11.83 -3.98
CA ASN A 198 5.08 11.02 -3.86
C ASN A 198 4.22 11.44 -2.67
N LEU A 199 4.82 11.56 -1.48
CA LEU A 199 4.09 11.99 -0.29
C LEU A 199 3.53 13.40 -0.44
N GLN A 200 4.29 14.32 -1.06
CA GLN A 200 3.78 15.66 -1.38
C GLN A 200 2.55 15.58 -2.31
N ALA A 201 2.62 14.77 -3.36
CA ALA A 201 1.50 14.58 -4.27
C ALA A 201 0.27 13.97 -3.56
N ARG A 202 0.49 13.02 -2.65
CA ARG A 202 -0.57 12.41 -1.81
C ARG A 202 -1.22 13.45 -0.90
N TYR A 203 -0.44 14.26 -0.20
CA TYR A 203 -0.96 15.24 0.74
C TYR A 203 -1.64 16.43 0.05
N ALA A 204 -1.11 16.91 -1.09
CA ALA A 204 -1.82 17.87 -1.94
C ALA A 204 -3.20 17.33 -2.37
N ARG A 205 -3.26 16.04 -2.73
CA ARG A 205 -4.52 15.37 -3.09
C ARG A 205 -5.50 15.27 -1.92
N LEU A 206 -5.02 14.94 -0.73
CA LEU A 206 -5.85 14.89 0.49
C LEU A 206 -6.37 16.28 0.86
N ALA A 207 -5.55 17.32 0.67
CA ALA A 207 -5.93 18.72 0.83
C ALA A 207 -6.83 19.27 -0.29
N ARG A 208 -7.24 18.43 -1.26
CA ARG A 208 -8.08 18.82 -2.42
C ARG A 208 -7.43 19.86 -3.35
N ASP A 209 -6.10 20.00 -3.32
CA ASP A 209 -5.33 20.77 -4.30
C ASP A 209 -4.99 19.88 -5.50
N GLY A 210 -6.01 19.65 -6.36
CA GLY A 210 -5.96 18.72 -7.47
C GLY A 210 -4.90 19.07 -8.53
N ASP A 211 -4.76 20.36 -8.86
CA ASP A 211 -3.80 20.84 -9.85
C ASP A 211 -2.36 20.62 -9.38
N ARG A 212 -2.06 20.96 -8.12
CA ARG A 212 -0.74 20.71 -7.54
C ARG A 212 -0.45 19.22 -7.43
N ALA A 213 -1.40 18.42 -6.95
CA ALA A 213 -1.24 16.97 -6.85
C ALA A 213 -0.92 16.36 -8.22
N ARG A 214 -1.64 16.75 -9.26
CA ARG A 214 -1.43 16.28 -10.64
C ARG A 214 -0.07 16.71 -11.18
N ALA A 215 0.35 17.95 -10.94
CA ALA A 215 1.68 18.42 -11.34
C ALA A 215 2.80 17.60 -10.67
N LEU A 216 2.67 17.33 -9.37
CA LEU A 216 3.64 16.54 -8.62
C LEU A 216 3.69 15.07 -9.07
N TYR A 217 2.54 14.42 -9.31
CA TYR A 217 2.52 13.06 -9.86
C TYR A 217 3.07 12.99 -11.29
N LYS A 218 2.81 13.98 -12.15
CA LYS A 218 3.43 14.06 -13.48
C LYS A 218 4.95 14.17 -13.39
N SER A 219 5.44 15.02 -12.48
CA SER A 219 6.88 15.16 -12.20
C SER A 219 7.47 13.85 -11.68
N LEU A 220 6.78 13.16 -10.78
CA LEU A 220 7.19 11.85 -10.28
C LEU A 220 7.28 10.82 -11.42
N HIS A 221 6.26 10.75 -12.28
CA HIS A 221 6.21 9.84 -13.41
C HIS A 221 7.34 10.11 -14.43
N GLN A 222 7.61 11.38 -14.74
CA GLN A 222 8.71 11.76 -15.64
C GLN A 222 10.06 11.36 -15.05
N ARG A 223 10.29 11.68 -13.77
CA ARG A 223 11.54 11.33 -13.07
C ARG A 223 11.70 9.83 -12.86
N SER A 224 10.60 9.08 -12.74
CA SER A 224 10.66 7.63 -12.60
C SER A 224 10.97 6.90 -13.91
N ARG A 225 10.88 7.58 -15.06
CA ARG A 225 11.17 7.04 -16.40
C ARG A 225 12.45 7.57 -17.02
N ALA A 226 13.10 8.55 -16.39
CA ALA A 226 14.33 9.12 -16.91
C ALA A 226 15.42 8.04 -17.00
N PRO A 227 16.05 7.82 -18.17
CA PRO A 227 17.12 6.84 -18.31
C PRO A 227 18.28 7.23 -17.39
N MET A 228 18.62 6.33 -16.47
CA MET A 228 19.80 6.51 -15.61
C MET A 228 21.05 6.45 -16.49
N ALA A 229 21.89 7.48 -16.41
CA ALA A 229 23.14 7.57 -17.15
C ALA A 229 24.24 6.65 -16.61
N SER A 230 23.92 5.69 -15.71
CA SER A 230 24.90 4.73 -15.20
C SER A 230 24.44 3.29 -15.43
N ASP A 231 25.36 2.49 -15.97
CA ASP A 231 25.26 1.04 -16.23
C ASP A 231 25.23 0.20 -14.93
N ALA A 232 24.77 0.79 -13.83
CA ALA A 232 24.76 0.15 -12.52
C ALA A 232 23.45 -0.64 -12.34
N ASP A 233 23.62 -1.96 -12.19
CA ASP A 233 22.67 -2.98 -11.76
C ASP A 233 22.21 -2.72 -10.30
N ASP A 234 21.81 -1.50 -10.00
CA ASP A 234 21.53 -0.99 -8.65
C ASP A 234 20.14 -1.42 -8.19
N GLU A 235 20.01 -1.77 -6.91
CA GLU A 235 18.76 -2.21 -6.28
C GLU A 235 17.65 -1.17 -6.46
N PHE A 236 18.04 0.10 -6.61
CA PHE A 236 17.18 1.23 -6.90
C PHE A 236 16.52 1.16 -8.28
N THR A 237 17.25 0.79 -9.35
CA THR A 237 16.70 0.61 -10.71
C THR A 237 15.58 -0.43 -10.73
N ARG A 238 15.64 -1.44 -9.84
CA ARG A 238 14.59 -2.46 -9.68
C ARG A 238 13.31 -1.93 -9.01
N ARG A 239 13.36 -0.80 -8.28
CA ARG A 239 12.20 -0.18 -7.62
C ARG A 239 11.54 0.92 -8.46
N MET A 240 12.14 1.34 -9.57
CA MET A 240 11.57 2.35 -10.48
C MET A 240 10.18 2.00 -11.04
N PRO A 241 9.88 0.72 -11.41
CA PRO A 241 8.53 0.34 -11.83
C PRO A 241 7.46 0.59 -10.77
N VAL A 242 7.81 0.52 -9.47
CA VAL A 242 6.89 0.77 -8.36
C VAL A 242 6.54 2.26 -8.28
N LEU A 243 7.54 3.15 -8.37
CA LEU A 243 7.30 4.60 -8.33
C LEU A 243 6.52 5.09 -9.56
N GLU A 244 6.80 4.51 -10.73
CA GLU A 244 6.01 4.78 -11.93
C GLU A 244 4.55 4.36 -11.74
N ALA A 245 4.31 3.16 -11.21
CA ALA A 245 2.97 2.67 -10.93
C ALA A 245 2.24 3.50 -9.86
N ILE A 246 2.95 3.95 -8.81
CA ILE A 246 2.41 4.89 -7.81
C ILE A 246 1.96 6.20 -8.47
N ALA A 247 2.80 6.75 -9.35
CA ALA A 247 2.47 8.01 -10.02
C ALA A 247 1.23 7.88 -10.92
N GLU A 248 1.13 6.78 -11.67
CA GLU A 248 -0.03 6.49 -12.52
C GLU A 248 -1.32 6.27 -11.72
N ILE A 249 -1.27 5.48 -10.63
CA ILE A 249 -2.41 5.32 -9.71
C ILE A 249 -2.78 6.67 -9.08
N GLY A 250 -1.79 7.49 -8.70
CA GLY A 250 -1.99 8.84 -8.18
C GLY A 250 -2.71 9.76 -9.16
N LEU A 251 -2.35 9.70 -10.45
CA LEU A 251 -3.04 10.43 -11.52
C LEU A 251 -4.47 9.93 -11.73
N ALA A 252 -4.70 8.61 -11.67
CA ALA A 252 -6.04 8.04 -11.73
C ALA A 252 -6.90 8.52 -10.54
N TRP A 253 -6.31 8.62 -9.34
CA TRP A 253 -6.99 9.16 -8.16
C TRP A 253 -7.40 10.63 -8.38
N CYS A 254 -6.50 11.46 -8.93
CA CYS A 254 -6.84 12.83 -9.30
C CYS A 254 -7.98 12.88 -10.32
N ASP A 255 -7.92 12.06 -11.39
CA ASP A 255 -9.00 11.98 -12.39
C ASP A 255 -10.35 11.57 -11.75
N HIS A 256 -10.35 10.60 -10.83
CA HIS A 256 -11.56 10.18 -10.13
C HIS A 256 -12.14 11.29 -9.22
N GLN A 257 -11.27 11.98 -8.48
CA GLN A 257 -11.69 13.08 -7.60
C GLN A 257 -12.25 14.28 -8.38
N ASP A 258 -11.75 14.53 -9.59
CA ASP A 258 -12.23 15.57 -10.52
C ASP A 258 -13.52 15.15 -11.26
N ASN A 259 -14.23 14.10 -10.81
CA ASN A 259 -15.39 13.48 -11.47
C ASN A 259 -15.11 12.95 -12.90
N ARG A 260 -13.84 12.76 -13.29
CA ARG A 260 -13.43 12.16 -14.57
C ARG A 260 -13.18 10.66 -14.43
N SER A 261 -14.15 9.94 -13.84
CA SER A 261 -14.03 8.51 -13.54
C SER A 261 -13.80 7.63 -14.78
N ALA A 262 -14.27 8.03 -15.96
CA ALA A 262 -13.97 7.34 -17.22
C ALA A 262 -12.47 7.41 -17.56
N ALA A 263 -11.84 8.58 -17.39
CA ALA A 263 -10.41 8.76 -17.61
C ALA A 263 -9.58 7.98 -16.57
N ALA A 264 -10.01 8.00 -15.29
CA ALA A 264 -9.39 7.21 -14.24
C ALA A 264 -9.43 5.71 -14.58
N LEU A 265 -10.59 5.19 -15.00
CA LEU A 265 -10.74 3.79 -15.37
C LEU A 265 -9.87 3.43 -16.57
N MET A 266 -9.88 4.26 -17.63
CA MET A 266 -9.02 4.05 -18.81
C MET A 266 -7.54 3.93 -18.43
N ARG A 267 -7.05 4.82 -17.56
CA ARG A 267 -5.66 4.77 -17.07
C ARG A 267 -5.35 3.48 -16.33
N LEU A 268 -6.27 3.01 -15.47
CA LEU A 268 -6.10 1.76 -14.73
C LEU A 268 -6.16 0.53 -15.64
N GLU A 269 -7.00 0.52 -16.65
CA GLU A 269 -7.07 -0.58 -17.62
C GLU A 269 -5.77 -0.67 -18.46
N GLN A 270 -5.12 0.46 -18.77
CA GLN A 270 -3.80 0.48 -19.42
C GLN A 270 -2.68 -0.14 -18.57
N MET A 271 -2.88 -0.20 -17.24
CA MET A 271 -1.94 -0.80 -16.30
C MET A 271 -2.27 -2.26 -15.96
N ARG A 272 -3.34 -2.83 -16.52
CA ARG A 272 -3.86 -4.15 -16.14
C ARG A 272 -2.80 -5.24 -16.13
N ASP A 273 -1.94 -5.29 -17.15
CA ASP A 273 -0.88 -6.31 -17.28
C ASP A 273 0.22 -6.23 -16.20
N ARG A 274 0.24 -5.14 -15.41
CA ARG A 274 1.13 -4.99 -14.25
C ARG A 274 0.55 -5.59 -12.97
N PHE A 275 -0.77 -5.72 -12.88
CA PHE A 275 -1.52 -6.10 -11.68
C PHE A 275 -2.30 -7.41 -11.83
N GLU A 276 -2.57 -7.84 -13.05
CA GLU A 276 -3.33 -9.05 -13.36
C GLU A 276 -2.49 -10.09 -14.10
N GLY A 277 -2.77 -11.37 -13.85
CA GLY A 277 -2.06 -12.52 -14.40
C GLY A 277 -1.06 -13.17 -13.43
N GLU A 278 -0.58 -14.35 -13.77
CA GLU A 278 0.22 -15.22 -12.88
C GLU A 278 1.53 -14.59 -12.40
N VAL A 279 2.09 -13.65 -13.16
CA VAL A 279 3.39 -13.00 -12.86
C VAL A 279 3.21 -11.64 -12.16
N ALA A 280 1.99 -11.13 -12.04
CA ALA A 280 1.74 -9.80 -11.47
C ALA A 280 2.17 -9.64 -9.99
N PRO A 281 1.93 -10.61 -9.07
CA PRO A 281 2.36 -10.50 -7.68
C PRO A 281 3.90 -10.44 -7.51
N LEU A 282 4.64 -10.95 -8.50
CA LEU A 282 6.11 -10.94 -8.51
C LEU A 282 6.68 -9.59 -8.96
N ARG A 283 5.87 -8.70 -9.53
CA ARG A 283 6.31 -7.44 -10.16
C ARG A 283 6.09 -6.20 -9.28
N LEU A 284 5.04 -6.18 -8.47
CA LEU A 284 4.64 -5.02 -7.65
C LEU A 284 4.16 -5.48 -6.26
N SER A 285 4.11 -4.55 -5.29
CA SER A 285 3.65 -4.88 -3.93
C SER A 285 2.13 -5.05 -3.85
N SER A 286 1.66 -5.94 -2.98
CA SER A 286 0.22 -6.11 -2.68
C SER A 286 -0.44 -4.79 -2.26
N ARG A 287 0.31 -3.84 -1.69
CA ARG A 287 -0.21 -2.51 -1.32
C ARG A 287 -0.62 -1.71 -2.55
N LEU A 288 0.19 -1.74 -3.60
CA LEU A 288 -0.15 -1.08 -4.86
C LEU A 288 -1.32 -1.76 -5.55
N ALA A 289 -1.37 -3.10 -5.51
CA ALA A 289 -2.48 -3.86 -6.06
C ALA A 289 -3.81 -3.53 -5.35
N ALA A 290 -3.80 -3.40 -4.03
CA ALA A 290 -4.97 -2.99 -3.26
C ALA A 290 -5.48 -1.60 -3.65
N GLU A 291 -4.58 -0.60 -3.76
CA GLU A 291 -4.93 0.75 -4.23
C GLU A 291 -5.48 0.72 -5.66
N TYR A 292 -4.86 -0.06 -6.55
CA TYR A 292 -5.30 -0.25 -7.94
C TYR A 292 -6.72 -0.80 -8.03
N PHE A 293 -6.99 -1.94 -7.41
CA PHE A 293 -8.29 -2.60 -7.47
C PHE A 293 -9.38 -1.78 -6.75
N ASN A 294 -9.05 -1.14 -5.62
CA ASN A 294 -9.97 -0.27 -4.90
C ASN A 294 -10.39 0.91 -5.79
N LEU A 295 -9.43 1.65 -6.37
CA LEU A 295 -9.74 2.79 -7.23
C LEU A 295 -10.48 2.37 -8.50
N ARG A 296 -10.12 1.22 -9.10
CA ARG A 296 -10.83 0.70 -10.28
C ARG A 296 -12.29 0.41 -9.97
N ALA A 297 -12.56 -0.20 -8.81
CA ALA A 297 -13.91 -0.44 -8.34
C ALA A 297 -14.69 0.87 -8.11
N LEU A 298 -14.05 1.87 -7.50
CA LEU A 298 -14.66 3.19 -7.26
C LEU A 298 -14.99 3.94 -8.57
N ALA A 299 -14.06 3.95 -9.53
CA ALA A 299 -14.26 4.58 -10.82
C ALA A 299 -15.38 3.89 -11.61
N ARG A 300 -15.40 2.54 -11.64
CA ARG A 300 -16.46 1.76 -12.28
C ARG A 300 -17.81 2.01 -11.60
N ARG A 301 -17.86 2.02 -10.27
CA ARG A 301 -19.07 2.36 -9.50
C ARG A 301 -19.61 3.74 -9.87
N ALA A 302 -18.75 4.76 -9.95
CA ALA A 302 -19.17 6.13 -10.29
C ALA A 302 -19.79 6.20 -11.69
N LEU A 303 -19.24 5.47 -12.68
CA LEU A 303 -19.82 5.40 -14.02
C LEU A 303 -21.18 4.70 -14.04
N LEU A 304 -21.34 3.62 -13.26
CA LEU A 304 -22.61 2.91 -13.16
C LEU A 304 -23.72 3.77 -12.55
N LEU A 305 -23.39 4.61 -11.58
CA LEU A 305 -24.36 5.52 -10.96
C LEU A 305 -24.71 6.72 -11.84
N GLY A 306 -23.85 7.07 -12.80
CA GLY A 306 -24.10 8.13 -13.78
C GLY A 306 -24.86 7.69 -15.03
N ALA A 307 -25.00 6.38 -15.26
CA ALA A 307 -25.71 5.83 -16.42
C ALA A 307 -27.23 5.80 -16.17
N THR A 308 -28.01 6.25 -17.15
CA THR A 308 -29.47 6.40 -17.04
C THR A 308 -30.28 5.16 -17.47
N ALA A 309 -29.65 4.06 -17.90
CA ALA A 309 -30.33 2.87 -18.43
C ALA A 309 -30.18 1.61 -17.54
N GLN A 310 -31.25 0.80 -17.40
CA GLN A 310 -31.30 -0.46 -16.62
C GLN A 310 -30.41 -1.60 -17.17
N PRO A 311 -30.35 -2.77 -16.51
CA PRO A 311 -29.71 -3.08 -15.23
C PRO A 311 -28.30 -3.66 -15.45
N HIS A 312 -27.31 -3.05 -14.79
CA HIS A 312 -25.88 -3.36 -14.94
C HIS A 312 -25.39 -4.52 -14.06
N GLY A 313 -26.17 -5.59 -13.91
CA GLY A 313 -25.89 -6.66 -12.94
C GLY A 313 -24.47 -7.24 -13.04
N GLN A 314 -23.96 -7.46 -14.26
CA GLN A 314 -22.59 -7.94 -14.48
C GLN A 314 -21.53 -6.88 -14.12
N SER A 315 -21.75 -5.61 -14.43
CA SER A 315 -20.81 -4.54 -14.08
C SER A 315 -20.79 -4.27 -12.58
N ALA A 316 -21.93 -4.37 -11.90
CA ALA A 316 -22.02 -4.30 -10.45
C ALA A 316 -21.28 -5.47 -9.78
N GLN A 317 -21.39 -6.67 -10.35
CA GLN A 317 -20.57 -7.82 -9.91
C GLN A 317 -19.08 -7.57 -10.11
N GLN A 318 -18.68 -6.92 -11.20
CA GLN A 318 -17.28 -6.58 -11.42
C GLN A 318 -16.76 -5.58 -10.37
N VAL A 319 -17.56 -4.60 -9.96
CA VAL A 319 -17.22 -3.71 -8.84
C VAL A 319 -16.96 -4.52 -7.56
N LEU A 320 -17.81 -5.49 -7.25
CA LEU A 320 -17.61 -6.35 -6.07
C LEU A 320 -16.38 -7.23 -6.18
N ARG A 321 -16.08 -7.78 -7.37
CA ARG A 321 -14.85 -8.56 -7.61
C ARG A 321 -13.60 -7.71 -7.41
N ASP A 322 -13.59 -6.51 -7.97
CA ASP A 322 -12.46 -5.58 -7.79
C ASP A 322 -12.31 -5.22 -6.30
N MET A 323 -13.40 -4.96 -5.56
CA MET A 323 -13.32 -4.73 -4.10
C MET A 323 -12.83 -5.95 -3.32
N GLN A 324 -13.22 -7.16 -3.70
CA GLN A 324 -12.73 -8.40 -3.08
C GLN A 324 -11.23 -8.58 -3.29
N LEU A 325 -10.73 -8.34 -4.51
CA LEU A 325 -9.30 -8.38 -4.82
C LEU A 325 -8.55 -7.29 -4.03
N ALA A 326 -9.11 -6.09 -3.93
CA ALA A 326 -8.53 -5.02 -3.12
C ALA A 326 -8.41 -5.44 -1.64
N LEU A 327 -9.41 -6.15 -1.10
CA LEU A 327 -9.41 -6.61 0.28
C LEU A 327 -8.35 -7.70 0.51
N VAL A 328 -8.26 -8.68 -0.39
CA VAL A 328 -7.22 -9.72 -0.33
C VAL A 328 -5.84 -9.08 -0.30
N CYS A 329 -5.59 -8.17 -1.24
CA CYS A 329 -4.31 -7.45 -1.30
C CYS A 329 -4.08 -6.57 -0.06
N ALA A 330 -5.11 -5.96 0.52
CA ALA A 330 -4.99 -5.19 1.75
C ALA A 330 -4.60 -6.06 2.95
N VAL A 331 -5.22 -7.24 3.08
CA VAL A 331 -4.90 -8.23 4.13
C VAL A 331 -3.46 -8.72 3.99
N GLU A 332 -2.99 -9.03 2.79
CA GLU A 332 -1.60 -9.43 2.54
C GLU A 332 -0.56 -8.39 2.96
N THR A 333 -0.95 -7.11 2.99
CA THR A 333 -0.04 -6.01 3.34
C THR A 333 0.03 -5.70 4.82
N ASP A 334 -0.84 -6.33 5.62
CA ASP A 334 -1.07 -6.00 7.03
C ASP A 334 -1.33 -4.49 7.28
N SER A 335 -1.87 -3.79 6.27
CA SER A 335 -2.05 -2.34 6.30
C SER A 335 -3.43 -1.96 6.82
N LEU A 336 -3.49 -1.63 8.11
CA LEU A 336 -4.64 -1.09 8.86
C LEU A 336 -5.54 -0.16 8.06
N THR A 337 -4.91 0.92 7.62
CA THR A 337 -5.51 2.04 6.90
C THR A 337 -6.06 1.67 5.53
N LEU A 338 -5.50 0.63 4.91
CA LEU A 338 -5.94 0.17 3.60
C LEU A 338 -7.12 -0.79 3.74
N MET A 339 -7.08 -1.68 4.74
CA MET A 339 -8.22 -2.53 5.08
C MET A 339 -9.43 -1.68 5.49
N GLU A 340 -9.22 -0.63 6.28
CA GLU A 340 -10.24 0.38 6.61
C GLU A 340 -10.89 0.94 5.35
N ALA A 341 -10.08 1.55 4.47
CA ALA A 341 -10.60 2.23 3.28
C ALA A 341 -11.34 1.29 2.34
N VAL A 342 -10.82 0.08 2.12
CA VAL A 342 -11.44 -0.94 1.26
C VAL A 342 -12.75 -1.46 1.89
N ALA A 343 -12.77 -1.73 3.20
CA ALA A 343 -13.98 -2.18 3.90
C ALA A 343 -15.11 -1.15 3.81
N SER A 344 -14.83 0.13 4.10
CA SER A 344 -15.78 1.22 3.96
C SER A 344 -16.29 1.37 2.52
N ASN A 345 -15.38 1.32 1.54
CA ASN A 345 -15.74 1.43 0.13
C ASN A 345 -16.57 0.25 -0.37
N LEU A 346 -16.26 -0.98 0.07
CA LEU A 346 -17.03 -2.18 -0.24
C LEU A 346 -18.45 -2.06 0.33
N GLY A 347 -18.58 -1.71 1.62
CA GLY A 347 -19.88 -1.57 2.26
C GLY A 347 -20.74 -0.50 1.59
N TYR A 348 -20.18 0.66 1.27
CA TYR A 348 -20.93 1.70 0.57
C TYR A 348 -21.27 1.31 -0.88
N SER A 349 -20.42 0.54 -1.56
CA SER A 349 -20.71 0.02 -2.90
C SER A 349 -21.84 -1.01 -2.90
N LEU A 350 -21.91 -1.87 -1.88
CA LEU A 350 -23.01 -2.81 -1.69
C LEU A 350 -24.35 -2.08 -1.56
N TRP A 351 -24.37 -0.94 -0.86
CA TRP A 351 -25.56 -0.10 -0.75
C TRP A 351 -25.92 0.58 -2.07
N LEU A 352 -24.98 1.32 -2.68
CA LEU A 352 -25.26 2.10 -3.89
C LEU A 352 -25.66 1.23 -5.08
N LEU A 353 -25.17 -0.01 -5.14
CA LEU A 353 -25.47 -0.96 -6.20
C LEU A 353 -26.55 -1.98 -5.80
N ALA A 354 -27.22 -1.78 -4.65
CA ALA A 354 -28.22 -2.71 -4.13
C ALA A 354 -29.30 -3.10 -5.16
N PRO A 355 -29.88 -2.19 -5.97
CA PRO A 355 -30.87 -2.57 -6.99
C PRO A 355 -30.30 -3.55 -8.03
N SER A 356 -29.04 -3.37 -8.44
CA SER A 356 -28.37 -4.27 -9.41
C SER A 356 -27.93 -5.60 -8.80
N LEU A 357 -27.83 -5.67 -7.47
CA LEU A 357 -27.38 -6.85 -6.72
C LEU A 357 -28.52 -7.61 -6.05
N GLN A 358 -29.74 -7.06 -6.07
CA GLN A 358 -30.89 -7.58 -5.33
C GLN A 358 -31.22 -9.03 -5.67
N ALA A 359 -31.18 -9.42 -6.95
CA ALA A 359 -31.46 -10.78 -7.39
C ALA A 359 -30.46 -11.82 -6.82
N ARG A 360 -29.25 -11.38 -6.43
CA ARG A 360 -28.17 -12.26 -5.96
C ARG A 360 -28.05 -12.27 -4.44
N LEU A 361 -28.19 -11.11 -3.80
CA LEU A 361 -27.98 -10.95 -2.36
C LEU A 361 -29.31 -10.87 -1.58
N GLY A 362 -30.40 -10.44 -2.21
CA GLY A 362 -31.61 -10.01 -1.53
C GLY A 362 -31.46 -8.63 -0.88
N ALA A 363 -32.54 -7.85 -0.85
CA ALA A 363 -32.51 -6.46 -0.37
C ALA A 363 -32.07 -6.37 1.11
N ALA A 364 -32.66 -7.18 1.99
CA ALA A 364 -32.37 -7.17 3.42
C ALA A 364 -30.93 -7.59 3.74
N ALA A 365 -30.44 -8.67 3.13
CA ALA A 365 -29.07 -9.14 3.37
C ALA A 365 -28.03 -8.21 2.74
N GLY A 366 -28.29 -7.62 1.57
CA GLY A 366 -27.43 -6.60 0.97
C GLY A 366 -27.27 -5.37 1.87
N ARG A 367 -28.38 -4.87 2.44
CA ARG A 367 -28.37 -3.75 3.40
C ARG A 367 -27.59 -4.09 4.68
N ARG A 368 -27.80 -5.28 5.26
CA ARG A 368 -27.02 -5.76 6.42
C ARG A 368 -25.53 -5.87 6.13
N LEU A 369 -25.14 -6.44 4.99
CA LEU A 369 -23.75 -6.56 4.59
C LEU A 369 -23.09 -5.20 4.39
N ALA A 370 -23.80 -4.24 3.77
CA ALA A 370 -23.31 -2.88 3.60
C ALA A 370 -22.94 -2.22 4.93
N VAL A 371 -23.85 -2.28 5.92
CA VAL A 371 -23.60 -1.71 7.26
C VAL A 371 -22.46 -2.44 7.97
N ARG A 372 -22.43 -3.78 7.93
CA ARG A 372 -21.35 -4.57 8.56
C ARG A 372 -19.98 -4.14 8.04
N TRP A 373 -19.80 -4.05 6.73
CA TRP A 373 -18.53 -3.64 6.13
C TRP A 373 -18.12 -2.20 6.49
N ILE A 374 -19.07 -1.27 6.53
CA ILE A 374 -18.79 0.12 6.95
C ILE A 374 -18.40 0.17 8.43
N LEU A 375 -19.09 -0.57 9.30
CA LEU A 375 -18.75 -0.67 10.72
C LEU A 375 -17.38 -1.33 10.92
N THR A 376 -17.03 -2.34 10.11
CA THR A 376 -15.68 -2.92 10.13
C THR A 376 -14.62 -1.88 9.75
N GLY A 377 -14.86 -1.09 8.71
CA GLY A 377 -13.97 0.03 8.36
C GLY A 377 -13.82 1.02 9.50
N GLU A 378 -14.94 1.47 10.09
CA GLU A 378 -14.95 2.40 11.23
C GLU A 378 -14.22 1.84 12.46
N ALA A 379 -14.38 0.55 12.75
CA ALA A 379 -13.69 -0.11 13.84
C ALA A 379 -12.17 -0.11 13.62
N LEU A 380 -11.72 -0.40 12.40
CA LEU A 380 -10.30 -0.35 12.04
C LEU A 380 -9.76 1.08 12.18
N ALA A 381 -10.50 2.09 11.71
CA ALA A 381 -10.14 3.50 11.85
C ALA A 381 -9.88 3.88 13.32
N ARG A 382 -10.72 3.41 14.26
CA ARG A 382 -10.58 3.69 15.69
C ARG A 382 -9.46 2.90 16.38
N ARG A 383 -9.19 1.65 15.97
CA ARG A 383 -8.22 0.77 16.64
C ARG A 383 -6.75 1.09 16.34
N HIS A 384 -6.45 1.68 15.18
CA HIS A 384 -5.07 2.08 14.85
C HIS A 384 -4.69 3.48 15.37
N GLY A 385 -5.54 4.08 16.19
CA GLY A 385 -5.11 4.88 17.34
C GLY A 385 -4.81 6.36 17.10
N LEU A 386 -5.21 6.95 15.97
CA LEU A 386 -4.77 8.32 15.61
C LEU A 386 -5.87 9.25 15.05
N GLY A 387 -7.16 8.85 15.07
CA GLY A 387 -8.26 9.69 14.58
C GLY A 387 -9.60 9.46 15.29
N SER A 388 -10.49 10.46 15.22
CA SER A 388 -11.86 10.49 15.78
C SER A 388 -12.87 9.55 15.10
N GLY A 389 -12.39 8.52 14.39
CA GLY A 389 -13.19 7.72 13.45
C GLY A 389 -13.41 8.41 12.11
N SER A 390 -14.13 7.77 11.19
CA SER A 390 -14.49 8.34 9.90
C SER A 390 -15.92 8.86 9.92
N TYR A 391 -16.07 10.18 9.92
CA TYR A 391 -17.39 10.82 9.80
C TYR A 391 -18.16 10.34 8.57
N TRP A 392 -17.46 10.01 7.48
CA TRP A 392 -18.09 9.46 6.28
C TRP A 392 -18.76 8.12 6.55
N ASN A 393 -18.16 7.24 7.36
CA ASN A 393 -18.75 5.95 7.70
C ASN A 393 -20.06 6.13 8.47
N ILE A 394 -20.09 7.05 9.44
CA ILE A 394 -21.30 7.36 10.21
C ILE A 394 -22.38 7.96 9.30
N ILE A 395 -22.02 8.92 8.43
CA ILE A 395 -22.94 9.48 7.42
C ILE A 395 -23.50 8.37 6.52
N TYR A 396 -22.67 7.45 6.04
CA TYR A 396 -23.12 6.34 5.19
C TYR A 396 -24.08 5.41 5.94
N ILE A 397 -23.80 5.08 7.20
CA ILE A 397 -24.70 4.27 8.03
C ILE A 397 -26.05 4.98 8.20
N CYS A 398 -26.06 6.28 8.51
CA CYS A 398 -27.30 7.07 8.62
C CYS A 398 -28.10 7.04 7.31
N ARG A 399 -27.46 7.21 6.16
CA ARG A 399 -28.10 7.13 4.84
C ARG A 399 -28.66 5.74 4.54
N ILE A 400 -27.90 4.70 4.85
CA ILE A 400 -28.36 3.32 4.68
C ILE A 400 -29.53 3.03 5.61
N ALA A 401 -29.49 3.50 6.85
CA ALA A 401 -30.54 3.29 7.85
C ALA A 401 -31.82 4.06 7.50
N ARG A 402 -31.71 5.28 6.98
CA ARG A 402 -32.85 6.01 6.42
C ARG A 402 -33.45 5.29 5.21
N GLY A 403 -32.61 4.57 4.45
CA GLY A 403 -32.99 4.04 3.15
C GLY A 403 -33.10 5.18 2.13
N ALA A 404 -33.10 4.86 0.84
CA ALA A 404 -33.46 5.85 -0.18
C ALA A 404 -34.99 6.08 -0.12
N ALA A 405 -35.50 6.56 1.02
CA ALA A 405 -36.91 6.71 1.34
C ALA A 405 -37.67 7.71 0.44
N VAL A 406 -37.09 8.11 -0.69
CA VAL A 406 -37.73 8.92 -1.71
C VAL A 406 -37.33 8.35 -3.08
N SER A 407 -38.27 7.66 -3.70
CA SER A 407 -38.18 7.32 -5.12
C SER A 407 -38.06 8.62 -5.92
N PRO A 408 -37.22 8.71 -6.96
CA PRO A 408 -37.14 9.92 -7.79
C PRO A 408 -38.48 10.28 -8.45
N ASP A 409 -39.41 9.34 -8.55
CA ASP A 409 -40.75 9.55 -9.10
C ASP A 409 -41.68 10.39 -8.19
N ASP A 410 -41.32 10.60 -6.91
CA ASP A 410 -42.13 11.39 -5.96
C ASP A 410 -41.68 12.86 -5.84
N ALA A 411 -40.64 13.27 -6.58
CA ALA A 411 -40.06 14.62 -6.47
C ALA A 411 -40.90 15.74 -7.11
N ASP A 412 -41.91 15.39 -7.92
CA ASP A 412 -42.79 16.35 -8.61
C ASP A 412 -44.10 16.65 -7.86
N ALA A 413 -44.38 16.00 -6.72
CA ALA A 413 -45.57 16.28 -5.93
C ALA A 413 -45.33 17.47 -4.97
N CYS A 414 -45.61 18.67 -5.48
CA CYS A 414 -45.61 19.93 -4.75
C CYS A 414 -46.82 20.06 -3.79
N SER A 415 -46.92 19.20 -2.78
CA SER A 415 -47.98 19.25 -1.77
C SER A 415 -47.41 19.19 -0.34
N GLN A 416 -48.10 19.83 0.60
CA GLN A 416 -47.87 19.62 2.03
C GLN A 416 -47.83 18.11 2.30
N ILE A 417 -46.77 17.64 2.92
CA ILE A 417 -46.65 16.24 3.33
C ILE A 417 -47.65 16.03 4.48
N ASP A 418 -48.61 15.15 4.28
CA ASP A 418 -49.57 14.78 5.33
C ASP A 418 -48.91 13.88 6.39
N GLU A 419 -49.56 13.74 7.55
CA GLU A 419 -49.06 12.88 8.63
C GLU A 419 -48.88 11.41 8.19
N ALA A 420 -49.66 10.96 7.20
CA ALA A 420 -49.59 9.61 6.65
C ALA A 420 -48.28 9.37 5.88
N THR A 421 -47.88 10.31 5.03
CA THR A 421 -46.60 10.24 4.29
C THR A 421 -45.40 10.28 5.22
N LEU A 422 -45.44 11.10 6.28
CA LEU A 422 -44.39 11.12 7.31
C LEU A 422 -44.33 9.81 8.09
N ALA A 423 -45.48 9.19 8.40
CA ALA A 423 -45.55 7.89 9.05
C ALA A 423 -44.95 6.78 8.17
N ASP A 424 -45.23 6.79 6.87
CA ASP A 424 -44.67 5.83 5.90
C ASP A 424 -43.15 5.97 5.79
N TRP A 425 -42.64 7.21 5.74
CA TRP A 425 -41.21 7.45 5.75
C TRP A 425 -40.56 6.93 7.03
N THR A 426 -41.16 7.22 8.18
CA THR A 426 -40.68 6.79 9.48
C THR A 426 -40.68 5.26 9.59
N ALA A 427 -41.70 4.59 9.05
CA ALA A 427 -41.77 3.13 9.00
C ALA A 427 -40.68 2.50 8.11
N GLY A 428 -40.25 3.20 7.06
CA GLY A 428 -39.16 2.78 6.17
C GLY A 428 -37.75 2.91 6.78
N VAL A 429 -37.60 3.71 7.83
CA VAL A 429 -36.32 3.90 8.53
C VAL A 429 -35.99 2.67 9.35
N TRP A 430 -34.77 2.16 9.17
CA TRP A 430 -34.23 1.09 10.00
C TRP A 430 -33.92 1.63 11.39
N SER A 431 -34.78 1.34 12.36
CA SER A 431 -34.55 1.75 13.74
C SER A 431 -33.20 1.26 14.26
N LEU A 432 -32.56 2.04 15.12
CA LEU A 432 -31.24 1.69 15.67
C LEU A 432 -31.31 0.37 16.48
N LYS A 433 -32.41 0.15 17.21
CA LYS A 433 -32.70 -1.13 17.89
C LYS A 433 -32.83 -2.29 16.91
N GLY A 434 -33.56 -2.09 15.81
CA GLY A 434 -33.71 -3.09 14.75
C GLY A 434 -32.38 -3.41 14.07
N LEU A 435 -31.55 -2.38 13.80
CA LEU A 435 -30.23 -2.56 13.24
C LEU A 435 -29.34 -3.41 14.15
N ARG A 436 -29.31 -3.13 15.46
CA ARG A 436 -28.56 -3.94 16.43
C ARG A 436 -29.04 -5.39 16.44
N ALA A 437 -30.35 -5.61 16.46
CA ALA A 437 -30.93 -6.95 16.45
C ALA A 437 -30.51 -7.73 15.20
N ASP A 438 -30.61 -7.11 14.02
CA ASP A 438 -30.21 -7.70 12.75
C ASP A 438 -28.69 -7.95 12.65
N LEU A 439 -27.88 -7.06 13.22
CA LEU A 439 -26.43 -7.24 13.27
C LEU A 439 -26.05 -8.38 14.23
N ALA A 440 -26.78 -8.54 15.33
CA ALA A 440 -26.60 -9.62 16.29
C ALA A 440 -27.03 -11.00 15.73
N GLN A 441 -28.00 -11.01 14.81
CA GLN A 441 -28.39 -12.18 14.00
C GLN A 441 -27.31 -12.48 12.95
N SER A 442 -26.21 -13.09 13.35
CA SER A 442 -25.27 -13.74 12.42
C SER A 442 -25.70 -15.18 12.17
N ASN A 443 -25.73 -15.61 10.92
CA ASN A 443 -25.92 -17.02 10.54
C ASN A 443 -24.76 -17.95 10.96
N GLY A 444 -23.74 -17.42 11.65
CA GLY A 444 -22.58 -18.17 12.14
C GLY A 444 -22.78 -18.64 13.57
N ASP A 445 -22.06 -19.71 13.93
CA ASP A 445 -22.01 -20.24 15.28
C ASP A 445 -21.58 -19.13 16.27
N ALA A 446 -22.30 -18.97 17.38
CA ALA A 446 -21.96 -18.01 18.43
C ALA A 446 -20.59 -18.32 19.09
N SER A 447 -20.07 -19.52 18.89
CA SER A 447 -18.72 -19.92 19.29
C SER A 447 -17.61 -19.36 18.38
N ASP A 448 -17.94 -18.93 17.15
CA ASP A 448 -16.98 -18.40 16.17
C ASP A 448 -16.35 -17.09 16.71
N PRO A 449 -15.01 -17.07 16.95
CA PRO A 449 -14.31 -15.87 17.38
C PRO A 449 -14.55 -14.66 16.47
N ALA A 450 -14.67 -14.86 15.16
CA ALA A 450 -14.89 -13.77 14.22
C ALA A 450 -16.28 -13.12 14.41
N GLN A 451 -17.32 -13.92 14.66
CA GLN A 451 -18.65 -13.39 14.94
C GLN A 451 -18.71 -12.66 16.28
N ARG A 452 -18.01 -13.16 17.30
CA ARG A 452 -17.91 -12.49 18.60
C ARG A 452 -17.23 -11.13 18.49
N GLU A 453 -16.11 -11.06 17.76
CA GLU A 453 -15.39 -9.80 17.53
C GLU A 453 -16.25 -8.81 16.72
N LEU A 454 -16.90 -9.26 15.64
CA LEU A 454 -17.79 -8.40 14.86
C LEU A 454 -18.94 -7.82 15.70
N ARG A 455 -19.52 -8.63 16.60
CA ARG A 455 -20.56 -8.16 17.53
C ARG A 455 -19.98 -7.12 18.50
N SER A 456 -18.83 -7.38 19.10
CA SER A 456 -18.13 -6.43 19.98
C SER A 456 -17.88 -5.07 19.29
N LEU A 457 -17.44 -5.10 18.03
CA LEU A 457 -17.25 -3.88 17.23
C LEU A 457 -18.56 -3.12 16.98
N CYS A 458 -19.66 -3.83 16.72
CA CYS A 458 -20.97 -3.19 16.57
C CYS A 458 -21.38 -2.47 17.86
N GLU A 459 -21.16 -3.07 19.03
CA GLU A 459 -21.54 -2.43 20.30
C GLU A 459 -20.60 -1.30 20.70
N LEU A 460 -19.33 -1.34 20.29
CA LEU A 460 -18.43 -0.20 20.46
C LEU A 460 -18.88 1.02 19.66
N LEU A 461 -19.36 0.80 18.43
CA LEU A 461 -19.69 1.88 17.50
C LEU A 461 -21.14 2.37 17.65
N LEU A 462 -22.07 1.46 17.97
CA LEU A 462 -23.49 1.73 18.14
C LEU A 462 -23.96 1.19 19.51
N PRO A 463 -23.40 1.69 20.64
CA PRO A 463 -23.64 1.12 21.96
C PRO A 463 -25.11 1.17 22.37
N SER A 464 -25.58 0.23 23.19
CA SER A 464 -26.98 0.20 23.67
C SER A 464 -27.40 1.49 24.40
N SER A 465 -26.44 2.24 24.95
CA SER A 465 -26.65 3.57 25.55
C SER A 465 -27.00 4.68 24.56
N LEU A 466 -26.79 4.45 23.25
CA LEU A 466 -27.21 5.36 22.19
C LEU A 466 -28.67 5.01 21.83
N PRO A 467 -29.66 5.86 22.21
CA PRO A 467 -31.06 5.47 22.13
C PRO A 467 -31.60 5.45 20.70
N ASP A 468 -31.19 6.42 19.87
CA ASP A 468 -31.77 6.67 18.56
C ASP A 468 -30.79 7.38 17.60
N TRP A 469 -31.25 7.55 16.36
CA TRP A 469 -30.49 8.22 15.29
C TRP A 469 -30.37 9.74 15.49
N ILE A 470 -31.34 10.41 16.12
CA ILE A 470 -31.23 11.85 16.38
C ILE A 470 -30.10 12.15 17.36
N THR A 471 -29.92 11.31 18.39
CA THR A 471 -28.82 11.46 19.34
C THR A 471 -27.46 11.24 18.65
N LEU A 472 -27.37 10.25 17.77
CA LEU A 472 -26.13 9.98 17.02
C LEU A 472 -25.77 11.14 16.09
N THR A 473 -26.74 11.62 15.32
CA THR A 473 -26.53 12.71 14.35
C THR A 473 -26.29 14.06 15.04
N ALA A 474 -26.88 14.31 16.20
CA ALA A 474 -26.57 15.48 17.02
C ALA A 474 -25.10 15.47 17.49
N ARG A 475 -24.64 14.35 18.09
CA ARG A 475 -23.23 14.20 18.51
C ARG A 475 -22.25 14.36 17.34
N MET A 476 -22.63 13.85 16.17
CA MET A 476 -21.85 14.02 14.95
C MET A 476 -21.81 15.49 14.51
N LEU A 477 -22.94 16.21 14.57
CA LEU A 477 -23.02 17.61 14.20
C LEU A 477 -22.22 18.49 15.15
N ASP A 478 -22.28 18.23 16.47
CA ASP A 478 -21.48 18.93 17.48
C ASP A 478 -19.98 18.77 17.17
N ALA A 479 -19.53 17.53 16.98
CA ALA A 479 -18.14 17.23 16.67
C ALA A 479 -17.64 17.88 15.36
N VAL A 480 -18.51 18.06 14.36
CA VAL A 480 -18.14 18.73 13.10
C VAL A 480 -18.19 20.26 13.21
N SER A 481 -18.96 20.78 14.15
CA SER A 481 -19.10 22.22 14.41
C SER A 481 -17.94 22.77 15.24
N GLU A 482 -17.32 21.94 16.09
CA GLU A 482 -16.14 22.28 16.89
C GLU A 482 -14.84 22.43 16.05
N ASP A 483 -14.79 21.89 14.82
CA ASP A 483 -13.67 22.10 13.87
C ASP A 483 -13.82 23.45 13.14
N VAL A 484 -13.74 24.54 13.90
CA VAL A 484 -14.02 25.93 13.47
C VAL A 484 -13.11 26.36 12.31
N ASP A 485 -11.85 25.92 12.32
CA ASP A 485 -10.85 26.32 11.32
C ASP A 485 -10.86 25.44 10.05
N GLY A 486 -11.72 24.40 10.00
CA GLY A 486 -11.79 23.47 8.87
C GLY A 486 -10.48 22.72 8.61
N GLN A 487 -9.64 22.57 9.64
CA GLN A 487 -8.33 21.93 9.51
C GLN A 487 -8.46 20.41 9.32
N THR A 488 -9.55 19.82 9.81
CA THR A 488 -9.74 18.36 9.80
C THR A 488 -10.98 17.91 9.03
N ILE A 489 -12.03 18.73 8.97
CA ILE A 489 -13.33 18.38 8.40
C ILE A 489 -13.66 19.30 7.23
N SER A 490 -13.88 18.68 6.06
CA SER A 490 -14.22 19.42 4.85
C SER A 490 -15.63 20.05 4.91
N PRO A 491 -15.86 21.17 4.20
CA PRO A 491 -17.18 21.79 4.10
C PRO A 491 -18.28 20.82 3.63
N VAL A 492 -17.95 19.88 2.75
CA VAL A 492 -18.88 18.85 2.25
C VAL A 492 -19.29 17.88 3.37
N GLN A 493 -18.35 17.47 4.23
CA GLN A 493 -18.66 16.60 5.39
C GLN A 493 -19.56 17.33 6.39
N ARG A 494 -19.31 18.61 6.64
CA ARG A 494 -20.18 19.45 7.48
C ARG A 494 -21.59 19.54 6.94
N CYS A 495 -21.74 19.86 5.65
CA CYS A 495 -23.05 19.88 5.01
C CYS A 495 -23.74 18.51 5.04
N ALA A 496 -22.99 17.41 4.89
CA ALA A 496 -23.54 16.06 5.01
C ALA A 496 -24.01 15.72 6.43
N ALA A 497 -23.24 16.09 7.46
CA ALA A 497 -23.64 15.90 8.86
C ALA A 497 -24.92 16.70 9.19
N MET A 498 -24.97 17.97 8.78
CA MET A 498 -26.15 18.82 8.93
C MET A 498 -27.37 18.21 8.21
N LEU A 499 -27.20 17.72 6.99
CA LEU A 499 -28.28 17.09 6.22
C LEU A 499 -28.83 15.84 6.92
N GLU A 500 -27.96 14.94 7.41
CA GLU A 500 -28.43 13.74 8.10
C GLU A 500 -29.14 14.08 9.41
N HIS A 501 -28.68 15.10 10.15
CA HIS A 501 -29.38 15.57 11.35
C HIS A 501 -30.73 16.23 11.01
N LEU A 502 -30.79 17.01 9.92
CA LEU A 502 -32.02 17.62 9.43
C LEU A 502 -33.08 16.57 9.10
N TRP A 503 -32.69 15.46 8.44
CA TRP A 503 -33.59 14.34 8.21
C TRP A 503 -34.17 13.78 9.52
N GLN A 504 -33.35 13.63 10.57
CA GLN A 504 -33.83 13.14 11.87
C GLN A 504 -34.78 14.13 12.56
N LEU A 505 -34.53 15.44 12.44
CA LEU A 505 -35.45 16.46 12.97
C LEU A 505 -36.82 16.40 12.29
N VAL A 506 -36.84 16.27 10.96
CA VAL A 506 -38.08 16.15 10.19
C VAL A 506 -38.84 14.87 10.53
N LEU A 507 -38.16 13.72 10.55
CA LEU A 507 -38.77 12.42 10.87
C LEU A 507 -39.35 12.36 12.29
N GLN A 508 -38.88 13.22 13.20
CA GLN A 508 -39.39 13.33 14.56
C GLN A 508 -40.37 14.49 14.77
N GLY A 509 -40.75 15.20 13.71
CA GLY A 509 -41.66 16.35 13.80
C GLY A 509 -41.09 17.56 14.56
N ARG A 510 -39.76 17.69 14.66
CA ARG A 510 -39.09 18.81 15.32
C ARG A 510 -38.92 20.00 14.36
N TRP A 511 -40.04 20.58 13.93
CA TRP A 511 -40.11 21.54 12.83
C TRP A 511 -39.27 22.80 13.03
N ASP A 512 -39.37 23.48 14.17
CA ASP A 512 -38.64 24.74 14.42
C ASP A 512 -37.12 24.55 14.30
N ALA A 513 -36.60 23.47 14.88
CA ALA A 513 -35.19 23.11 14.78
C ALA A 513 -34.80 22.71 13.34
N ALA A 514 -35.70 22.06 12.60
CA ALA A 514 -35.48 21.69 11.21
C ALA A 514 -35.40 22.93 10.29
N VAL A 515 -36.27 23.94 10.48
CA VAL A 515 -36.23 25.22 9.75
C VAL A 515 -34.89 25.91 9.97
N GLU A 516 -34.47 26.02 11.22
CA GLU A 516 -33.23 26.71 11.57
C GLU A 516 -32.01 26.00 10.96
N LEU A 517 -31.93 24.68 11.11
CA LEU A 517 -30.83 23.90 10.55
C LEU A 517 -30.82 23.92 9.02
N ARG A 518 -32.00 23.89 8.38
CA ARG A 518 -32.12 24.03 6.92
C ARG A 518 -31.55 25.36 6.44
N ARG A 519 -31.89 26.47 7.12
CA ARG A 519 -31.37 27.80 6.78
C ARG A 519 -29.83 27.83 6.89
N HIS A 520 -29.29 27.28 7.97
CA HIS A 520 -27.84 27.16 8.15
C HIS A 520 -27.19 26.30 7.07
N LEU A 521 -27.79 25.16 6.72
CA LEU A 521 -27.30 24.29 5.66
C LEU A 521 -27.30 25.02 4.32
N GLU A 522 -28.40 25.64 3.92
CA GLU A 522 -28.52 26.39 2.67
C GLU A 522 -27.49 27.53 2.57
N ALA A 523 -27.21 28.23 3.67
CA ALA A 523 -26.13 29.21 3.74
C ALA A 523 -24.75 28.57 3.52
N GLN A 524 -24.45 27.47 4.21
CA GLN A 524 -23.19 26.72 4.07
C GLN A 524 -22.99 26.15 2.67
N LEU A 525 -24.06 25.74 1.98
CA LEU A 525 -23.99 25.20 0.62
C LEU A 525 -23.33 26.18 -0.35
N THR A 526 -23.41 27.49 -0.12
CA THR A 526 -22.76 28.50 -0.99
C THR A 526 -21.24 28.35 -1.09
N SER A 527 -20.60 27.75 -0.08
CA SER A 527 -19.17 27.46 -0.05
C SER A 527 -18.76 26.24 -0.89
N LEU A 528 -19.73 25.45 -1.36
CA LEU A 528 -19.49 24.20 -2.08
C LEU A 528 -19.45 24.41 -3.61
N GLU A 529 -18.78 23.48 -4.29
CA GLU A 529 -18.79 23.41 -5.75
C GLU A 529 -20.20 23.18 -6.30
N VAL A 530 -20.44 23.59 -7.56
CA VAL A 530 -21.76 23.47 -8.22
C VAL A 530 -22.30 22.04 -8.20
N ALA A 531 -21.47 21.04 -8.50
CA ALA A 531 -21.89 19.64 -8.52
C ALA A 531 -22.30 19.13 -7.13
N GLN A 532 -21.54 19.51 -6.09
CA GLN A 532 -21.84 19.17 -4.70
C GLN A 532 -23.14 19.84 -4.25
N ARG A 533 -23.30 21.15 -4.54
CA ARG A 533 -24.54 21.88 -4.27
C ARG A 533 -25.76 21.24 -4.93
N LYS A 534 -25.63 20.77 -6.17
CA LYS A 534 -26.73 20.09 -6.89
C LYS A 534 -27.18 18.84 -6.14
N TYR A 535 -26.24 18.03 -5.63
CA TYR A 535 -26.56 16.86 -4.81
C TYR A 535 -27.34 17.23 -3.55
N PHE A 536 -26.84 18.19 -2.76
CA PHE A 536 -27.51 18.60 -1.52
C PHE A 536 -28.88 19.23 -1.78
N ARG A 537 -29.02 20.04 -2.83
CA ARG A 537 -30.31 20.63 -3.21
C ARG A 537 -31.32 19.57 -3.66
N ALA A 538 -30.87 18.54 -4.38
CA ALA A 538 -31.74 17.44 -4.77
C ALA A 538 -32.24 16.67 -3.53
N ASP A 539 -31.40 16.44 -2.52
CA ASP A 539 -31.85 15.77 -1.29
C ASP A 539 -32.69 16.68 -0.38
N LEU A 540 -32.41 17.99 -0.35
CA LEU A 540 -33.24 18.98 0.35
C LEU A 540 -34.62 19.16 -0.29
N ALA A 541 -34.72 19.01 -1.61
CA ALA A 541 -36.00 19.09 -2.33
C ALA A 541 -36.94 17.93 -1.96
N ARG A 542 -36.38 16.83 -1.46
CA ARG A 542 -37.14 15.67 -0.96
C ARG A 542 -37.67 15.87 0.44
N LEU A 543 -37.13 16.82 1.20
CA LEU A 543 -37.69 17.17 2.49
C LEU A 543 -38.88 18.10 2.31
N PRO A 544 -39.89 18.04 3.19
CA PRO A 544 -40.96 19.03 3.21
C PRO A 544 -40.34 20.44 3.24
N ARG A 545 -40.99 21.39 2.56
CA ARG A 545 -40.65 22.82 2.70
C ARG A 545 -41.09 23.25 4.10
N VAL A 546 -40.18 23.07 5.05
CA VAL A 546 -40.29 23.58 6.43
C VAL A 546 -40.00 25.07 6.44
#